data_AF-A0A2B7YSJ9-F1
#
_entry.id   AF-A0A2B7YSJ9-F1
#
_cell.length_a   1.000
_cell.length_b   1.000
_cell.length_c   1.000
_cell.angle_alpha   90.00
_cell.angle_beta   90.00
_cell.angle_gamma   90.00
#
_symmetry.space_group_name_H-M   'P 1'
#
loop_
_entity.id
_entity.type
_entity.pdbx_description
1 polymer ?
#
loop_
_entity_poly.entity_id
_entity_poly.type
_entity_poly.pdbx_seq_one_letter_code
_entity_poly.pdbx_strand_id
1 'polypeptide(L)'
;MPSEHGHRLYVKGRHLSHQRGKRNTNPNTSLIKLEGVDDSKAASFYLGKKVAFVYRAKREVQGSKIRVIWGKVTRPHAAEALFKSTGELHGKSC
;
A
#
# COMPACT_ATOMS: atom_id res chain seq x y z
N MET A 1 -4.36 29.84 13.51
CA MET A 1 -3.91 28.58 14.16
C MET A 1 -4.46 27.43 13.34
N PRO A 2 -3.66 26.70 12.56
CA PRO A 2 -4.16 25.47 11.94
C PRO A 2 -4.51 24.49 13.07
N SER A 3 -5.70 23.91 13.03
CA SER A 3 -6.16 22.96 14.05
C SER A 3 -5.21 21.76 14.15
N GLU A 4 -4.74 21.45 15.37
CA GLU A 4 -3.88 20.31 15.75
C GLU A 4 -4.38 18.93 15.25
N HIS A 5 -5.63 18.84 14.81
CA HIS A 5 -6.18 17.67 14.16
C HIS A 5 -5.69 17.61 12.71
N GLY A 6 -4.56 16.94 12.49
CA GLY A 6 -4.08 16.62 11.15
C GLY A 6 -5.18 15.92 10.34
N HIS A 7 -5.77 16.64 9.38
CA HIS A 7 -6.80 16.11 8.52
C HIS A 7 -6.23 14.95 7.70
N ARG A 8 -6.83 13.77 7.86
CA ARG A 8 -6.34 12.55 7.26
C ARG A 8 -6.78 12.45 5.80
N LEU A 9 -5.84 12.66 4.88
CA LEU A 9 -6.09 12.64 3.42
C LEU A 9 -6.01 11.25 2.77
N TYR A 10 -5.92 10.17 3.58
CA TYR A 10 -5.75 8.81 3.08
C TYR A 10 -6.72 7.84 3.75
N VAL A 11 -7.12 6.80 3.01
CA VAL A 11 -7.96 5.71 3.51
C VAL A 11 -7.07 4.68 4.19
N LYS A 12 -7.52 4.07 5.32
CA LYS A 12 -6.73 3.00 5.97
C LYS A 12 -6.85 1.76 5.10
N GLY A 13 -5.75 1.03 5.00
CA GLY A 13 -5.75 -0.31 4.43
C GLY A 13 -5.04 -1.26 5.35
N ARG A 14 -5.46 -2.52 5.34
CA ARG A 14 -4.77 -3.64 5.96
C ARG A 14 -4.07 -4.44 4.88
N HIS A 15 -2.77 -4.65 5.06
CA HIS A 15 -2.03 -5.59 4.24
C HIS A 15 -2.41 -7.01 4.65
N LEU A 16 -2.89 -7.82 3.70
CA LEU A 16 -3.36 -9.18 3.97
C LEU A 16 -2.25 -10.20 3.70
N SER A 17 -1.84 -10.29 2.43
CA SER A 17 -0.81 -11.23 1.98
C SER A 17 -0.34 -10.87 0.58
N HIS A 18 0.58 -11.64 0.02
CA HIS A 18 0.91 -11.58 -1.40
C HIS A 18 -0.07 -12.40 -2.23
N GLN A 19 -0.24 -12.07 -3.52
CA GLN A 19 -1.06 -12.85 -4.42
C GLN A 19 -0.60 -14.31 -4.40
N ARG A 20 -1.50 -15.25 -4.14
CA ARG A 20 -1.17 -16.67 -3.98
C ARG A 20 -2.16 -17.58 -4.68
N GLY A 21 -1.70 -18.74 -5.11
CA GLY A 21 -2.53 -19.91 -5.40
C GLY A 21 -2.41 -20.94 -4.28
N LYS A 22 -3.00 -22.13 -4.45
CA LYS A 22 -2.96 -23.19 -3.43
C LYS A 22 -1.55 -23.62 -3.02
N ARG A 23 -0.58 -23.54 -3.94
CA ARG A 23 0.81 -23.99 -3.72
C ARG A 23 1.88 -22.90 -3.89
N ASN A 24 1.61 -21.83 -4.64
CA ASN A 24 2.62 -20.83 -4.99
C ASN A 24 2.21 -19.42 -4.52
N THR A 25 3.17 -18.62 -4.07
CA THR A 25 2.98 -17.23 -3.66
C THR A 25 3.80 -16.31 -4.57
N ASN A 26 3.17 -15.27 -5.13
CA ASN A 26 3.80 -14.29 -6.00
C ASN A 26 4.06 -12.98 -5.21
N PRO A 27 5.29 -12.76 -4.70
CA PRO A 27 5.61 -11.63 -3.83
C PRO A 27 5.51 -10.27 -4.52
N ASN A 28 5.57 -10.22 -5.85
CA ASN A 28 5.54 -8.99 -6.63
C ASN A 28 4.21 -8.24 -6.52
N THR A 29 3.13 -8.93 -6.11
CA THR A 29 1.80 -8.34 -5.98
C THR A 29 1.25 -8.63 -4.59
N SER A 30 0.77 -7.60 -3.92
CA SER A 30 0.19 -7.68 -2.58
C SER A 30 -1.31 -7.43 -2.61
N LEU A 31 -2.02 -8.12 -1.72
CA LEU A 31 -3.43 -7.97 -1.45
C LEU A 31 -3.62 -7.02 -0.27
N ILE A 32 -4.45 -6.00 -0.46
CA ILE A 32 -4.75 -4.98 0.54
C ILE A 32 -6.26 -4.84 0.66
N LYS A 33 -6.77 -4.91 1.89
CA LYS A 33 -8.17 -4.58 2.18
C LYS A 33 -8.26 -3.12 2.62
N LEU A 34 -9.05 -2.33 1.90
CA LEU A 34 -9.32 -0.94 2.27
C LEU A 34 -10.48 -0.89 3.27
N GLU A 35 -10.42 0.03 4.24
CA GLU A 35 -11.54 0.24 5.17
C GLU A 35 -12.74 0.84 4.42
N GLY A 36 -13.93 0.25 4.62
CA GLY A 36 -15.18 0.71 4.00
C GLY A 36 -15.35 0.32 2.53
N VAL A 37 -14.53 -0.60 2.01
CA VAL A 37 -14.66 -1.14 0.65
C VAL A 37 -14.92 -2.64 0.75
N ASP A 38 -16.18 -3.02 0.59
CA ASP A 38 -16.59 -4.43 0.56
C ASP A 38 -17.02 -4.90 -0.85
N ASP A 39 -17.26 -3.95 -1.77
CA ASP A 39 -17.65 -4.22 -3.15
C ASP A 39 -16.53 -3.98 -4.17
N SER A 40 -16.50 -4.80 -5.22
CA SER A 40 -15.59 -4.65 -6.36
C SER A 40 -15.81 -3.35 -7.15
N LYS A 41 -17.05 -2.85 -7.19
CA LYS A 41 -17.40 -1.55 -7.79
C LYS A 41 -16.77 -0.40 -7.01
N ALA A 42 -16.84 -0.46 -5.68
CA ALA A 42 -16.21 0.53 -4.81
C ALA A 42 -14.68 0.47 -4.89
N ALA A 43 -14.10 -0.72 -5.03
CA ALA A 43 -12.66 -0.89 -5.25
C ALA A 43 -12.18 -0.26 -6.58
N SER A 44 -13.04 -0.23 -7.61
CA SER A 44 -12.70 0.36 -8.90
C SER A 44 -12.39 1.86 -8.83
N PHE A 45 -12.98 2.58 -7.87
CA PHE A 45 -12.64 3.99 -7.61
C PHE A 45 -11.17 4.19 -7.21
N TYR A 46 -10.56 3.19 -6.56
CA TYR A 46 -9.18 3.26 -6.08
C TYR A 46 -8.14 2.85 -7.12
N LEU A 47 -8.58 2.45 -8.31
CA LEU A 47 -7.66 2.07 -9.39
C LEU A 47 -6.74 3.23 -9.75
N GLY A 48 -5.47 2.92 -9.84
CA GLY A 48 -4.43 3.87 -10.18
C GLY A 48 -4.01 4.85 -9.08
N LYS A 49 -4.67 4.84 -7.91
CA LYS A 49 -4.20 5.62 -6.76
C LYS A 49 -2.90 5.04 -6.19
N LYS A 50 -2.05 5.91 -5.63
CA LYS A 50 -0.80 5.51 -4.96
C LYS A 50 -1.11 4.98 -3.56
N VAL A 51 -0.38 3.93 -3.15
CA VAL A 51 -0.43 3.41 -1.77
C VAL A 51 0.96 3.50 -1.16
N ALA A 52 1.01 3.84 0.12
CA ALA A 52 2.22 3.93 0.91
C ALA A 52 2.15 2.90 2.05
N PHE A 53 3.18 2.06 2.14
CA PHE A 53 3.42 1.25 3.32
C PHE A 53 4.55 1.88 4.14
N VAL A 54 4.17 2.49 5.26
CA VAL A 54 5.10 3.19 6.16
C VAL A 54 5.53 2.24 7.27
N TYR A 55 6.84 2.11 7.49
CA TYR A 55 7.40 1.26 8.54
C TYR A 55 8.60 1.94 9.20
N ARG A 56 8.94 1.50 10.41
CA ARG A 56 10.10 1.99 11.17
C ARG A 56 11.22 0.95 11.13
N ALA A 57 12.44 1.38 10.84
CA ALA A 57 13.64 0.56 10.85
C ALA A 57 14.63 1.05 11.94
N LYS A 58 15.51 0.16 12.41
CA LYS A 58 16.51 0.50 13.44
C LYS A 58 17.58 1.47 12.93
N ARG A 59 18.05 1.25 11.70
CA ARG A 59 19.08 2.09 11.05
C ARG A 59 18.46 3.32 10.42
N GLU A 60 19.04 4.46 10.73
CA GLU A 60 18.72 5.74 10.11
C GLU A 60 19.18 5.77 8.65
N VAL A 61 18.29 6.21 7.79
CA VAL A 61 18.51 6.40 6.36
C VAL A 61 17.96 7.78 6.02
N GLN A 62 18.79 8.64 5.41
CA GLN A 62 18.43 10.01 5.09
C GLN A 62 17.89 10.79 6.31
N GLY A 63 18.54 10.63 7.47
CA GLY A 63 18.20 11.36 8.71
C GLY A 63 16.90 10.92 9.38
N SER A 64 16.27 9.83 8.94
CA SER A 64 15.04 9.31 9.58
C SER A 64 15.03 7.79 9.72
N LYS A 65 14.33 7.30 10.74
CA LYS A 65 14.06 5.87 10.96
C LYS A 65 12.82 5.39 10.22
N ILE A 66 12.07 6.30 9.59
CA ILE A 66 10.80 6.02 8.91
C ILE A 66 11.09 5.78 7.44
N ARG A 67 10.60 4.66 6.92
CA ARG A 67 10.75 4.27 5.52
C ARG A 67 9.39 4.02 4.92
N VAL A 68 9.29 4.26 3.62
CA VAL A 68 8.04 4.13 2.88
C VAL A 68 8.28 3.29 1.64
N ILE A 69 7.45 2.26 1.45
CA ILE A 69 7.36 1.54 0.19
C ILE A 69 6.17 2.11 -0.57
N TRP A 70 6.43 2.57 -1.79
CA TRP A 70 5.41 3.10 -2.68
C TRP A 70 4.96 2.05 -3.70
N GLY A 71 3.75 2.24 -4.20
CA GLY A 71 3.29 1.56 -5.40
C GLY A 71 1.89 2.02 -5.79
N LYS A 72 1.24 1.24 -6.64
CA LYS A 72 -0.02 1.60 -7.27
C LYS A 72 -1.05 0.48 -7.16
N VAL A 73 -2.31 0.86 -6.96
CA VAL A 73 -3.45 -0.07 -7.08
C VAL A 73 -3.65 -0.40 -8.56
N THR A 74 -3.57 -1.68 -8.90
CA THR A 74 -3.58 -2.14 -10.30
C THR A 74 -4.92 -2.71 -10.72
N ARG A 75 -5.55 -3.56 -9.90
CA ARG A 75 -6.82 -4.21 -10.21
C ARG A 75 -7.60 -4.56 -8.93
N PRO A 76 -8.95 -4.60 -8.97
CA PRO A 76 -9.73 -5.15 -7.87
C PRO A 76 -9.58 -6.69 -7.82
N HIS A 77 -9.70 -7.26 -6.62
CA HIS A 77 -9.65 -8.68 -6.32
C HIS A 77 -10.76 -9.04 -5.32
N ALA A 78 -11.91 -9.47 -5.81
CA ALA A 78 -13.11 -9.63 -4.99
C ALA A 78 -13.39 -8.35 -4.17
N ALA A 79 -13.50 -8.46 -2.84
CA ALA A 79 -13.65 -7.31 -1.92
C ALA A 79 -12.33 -6.58 -1.62
N GLU A 80 -11.20 -7.07 -2.12
CA GLU A 80 -9.86 -6.59 -1.83
C GLU A 80 -9.28 -5.87 -3.06
N ALA A 81 -8.22 -5.10 -2.88
CA ALA A 81 -7.48 -4.48 -3.97
C ALA A 81 -6.11 -5.16 -4.14
N LEU A 82 -5.71 -5.36 -5.40
CA LEU A 82 -4.35 -5.77 -5.72
C LEU A 82 -3.47 -4.55 -5.93
N PHE A 83 -2.32 -4.62 -5.29
CA PHE A 83 -1.29 -3.62 -5.29
C PHE A 83 -0.02 -4.21 -5.85
N LYS A 84 0.59 -3.51 -6.82
CA LYS A 84 1.94 -3.84 -7.27
C LYS A 84 2.85 -2.74 -6.77
N SER A 85 3.89 -3.12 -6.02
CA SER A 85 4.96 -2.18 -5.73
C SER A 85 5.57 -1.78 -7.07
N THR A 86 5.51 -0.49 -7.38
CA THR A 86 6.28 0.02 -8.52
C THR A 86 7.70 0.04 -8.03
N GLY A 87 8.51 -0.89 -8.55
CA GLY A 87 9.94 -0.96 -8.30
C GLY A 87 10.69 0.23 -8.89
N GLU A 88 10.32 1.46 -8.53
CA GLU A 88 11.31 2.54 -8.38
C GLU A 88 11.95 2.39 -7.01
N LEU A 89 12.60 1.22 -6.83
CA LEU A 89 13.71 1.04 -5.89
C LEU A 89 15.05 1.19 -6.65
N HIS A 90 15.05 1.89 -7.78
CA HIS A 90 16.26 2.45 -8.36
C HIS A 90 16.44 3.87 -7.81
N GLY A 91 17.29 4.02 -6.78
CA GLY A 91 17.84 5.34 -6.43
C GLY A 91 17.72 5.80 -4.98
N LYS A 92 17.19 4.99 -4.05
CA LYS A 92 17.39 5.21 -2.60
C LYS A 92 17.77 3.90 -1.90
N SER A 93 18.83 3.29 -2.41
CA SER A 93 19.64 2.32 -1.69
C SER A 93 20.24 2.98 -0.46
N CYS A 94 20.23 2.26 0.66
CA CYS A 94 21.08 2.48 1.85
C CYS A 94 20.78 3.69 2.74
#